data_AF-A0A3D3FA56-F1
#
_entry.id   AF-A0A3D3FA56-F1
#
_cell.length_a   1.000
_cell.length_b   1.000
_cell.length_c   1.000
_cell.angle_alpha   90.00
_cell.angle_beta   90.00
_cell.angle_gamma   90.00
#
_symmetry.space_group_name_H-M   'P 1'
#
loop_
_entity.id
_entity.type
_entity.pdbx_description
1 polymer ?
#
loop_
_entity_poly.entity_id
_entity_poly.type
_entity_poly.pdbx_seq_one_letter_code
_entity_poly.pdbx_strand_id
1 'polypeptide(L)'
;LLGHWLEMKAIGNAGNALQKMAELLPGNAHLLQPDGSVRDVPLRQVQQKQQVMVKPGEKIPVDGKIISGETTVNESMVTGEAKGVAKTPGASVIGG
;
A
#
# COMPACT_ATOMS: atom_id res chain seq x y z
N LEU A 1 -29.68 1.04 -32.16
CA LEU A 1 -28.54 1.98 -32.09
C LEU A 1 -28.43 2.66 -30.72
N LEU A 2 -29.51 3.22 -30.15
CA LEU A 2 -29.48 3.85 -28.81
C LEU A 2 -29.08 2.89 -27.67
N GLY A 3 -29.57 1.63 -27.71
CA GLY A 3 -29.20 0.61 -26.71
C GLY A 3 -27.71 0.27 -26.70
N HIS A 4 -27.12 0.04 -27.87
CA HIS A 4 -25.68 -0.22 -28.01
C HIS A 4 -24.84 0.99 -27.53
N TRP A 5 -25.32 2.22 -27.79
CA TRP A 5 -24.66 3.42 -27.28
C TRP A 5 -24.73 3.54 -25.75
N LEU A 6 -25.87 3.19 -25.15
CA LEU A 6 -26.04 3.15 -23.68
C LEU A 6 -25.14 2.08 -23.04
N GLU A 7 -25.02 0.92 -23.69
CA GLU A 7 -24.20 -0.21 -23.26
C GLU A 7 -22.70 0.13 -23.31
N MET A 8 -22.22 0.72 -24.41
CA MET A 8 -20.83 1.21 -24.52
C MET A 8 -20.52 2.30 -23.47
N LYS A 9 -21.47 3.19 -23.19
CA LYS A 9 -21.30 4.25 -22.18
C LYS A 9 -21.26 3.68 -20.76
N ALA A 10 -22.09 2.69 -20.46
CA ALA A 10 -22.09 2.01 -19.16
C ALA A 10 -20.78 1.22 -18.94
N ILE A 11 -20.32 0.48 -19.95
CA ILE A 11 -19.05 -0.27 -19.90
C ILE A 11 -17.85 0.67 -19.74
N GLY A 12 -17.81 1.78 -20.49
CA GLY A 12 -16.74 2.77 -20.40
C GLY A 12 -16.66 3.45 -19.03
N ASN A 13 -17.80 3.77 -18.42
CA ASN A 13 -17.84 4.34 -17.07
C ASN A 13 -17.40 3.34 -15.98
N ALA A 14 -17.83 2.07 -16.08
CA ALA A 14 -17.43 1.04 -15.14
C ALA A 14 -15.92 0.76 -15.19
N GLY A 15 -15.33 0.72 -16.39
CA GLY A 15 -13.89 0.55 -16.57
C GLY A 15 -13.07 1.69 -15.95
N ASN A 16 -13.56 2.92 -16.06
CA ASN A 16 -12.88 4.11 -15.52
C ASN A 16 -12.84 4.10 -13.98
N ALA A 17 -13.94 3.69 -13.32
CA ALA A 17 -13.96 3.56 -11.86
C ALA A 17 -12.97 2.49 -11.36
N LEU A 18 -12.88 1.35 -12.05
CA LEU A 18 -11.93 0.29 -11.72
C LEU A 18 -10.47 0.74 -11.89
N GLN A 19 -10.17 1.46 -12.97
CA GLN A 19 -8.85 2.03 -13.23
C GLN A 19 -8.44 2.99 -12.10
N LYS A 20 -9.34 3.90 -11.70
CA LYS A 20 -9.09 4.86 -10.62
C LYS A 20 -8.91 4.20 -9.26
N MET A 21 -9.60 3.08 -9.00
CA MET A 21 -9.35 2.28 -7.78
C MET A 21 -7.97 1.63 -7.80
N ALA A 22 -7.50 1.16 -8.96
CA ALA A 22 -6.17 0.58 -9.11
C ALA A 22 -5.04 1.63 -8.96
N GLU A 23 -5.27 2.87 -9.39
CA GLU A 23 -4.32 4.00 -9.21
C GLU A 23 -4.15 4.43 -7.74
N LEU A 24 -5.13 4.13 -6.89
CA LEU A 24 -5.09 4.42 -5.45
C LEU A 24 -4.36 3.34 -4.64
N LEU A 25 -4.04 2.18 -5.24
CA LEU A 25 -3.18 1.19 -4.58
C LEU A 25 -1.76 1.76 -4.51
N PRO A 26 -1.11 1.78 -3.33
CA PRO A 26 0.26 2.26 -3.20
C PRO A 26 1.17 1.38 -4.04
N GLY A 27 1.51 1.84 -5.24
CA GLY A 27 2.34 1.08 -6.19
C GLY A 27 3.82 1.16 -5.88
N ASN A 28 4.22 2.05 -4.97
CA ASN A 28 5.61 2.37 -4.65
C ASN A 28 5.89 2.22 -3.15
N ALA A 29 7.16 1.96 -2.83
CA ALA A 29 7.72 1.94 -1.50
C ALA A 29 8.90 2.93 -1.41
N HIS A 30 9.08 3.53 -0.23
CA HIS A 30 10.22 4.41 0.06
C HIS A 30 11.42 3.56 0.50
N LEU A 31 12.26 3.12 -0.43
CA LEU A 31 13.44 2.32 -0.14
C LEU A 31 14.50 3.16 0.58
N LEU A 32 14.94 2.72 1.75
CA LEU A 32 16.05 3.33 2.48
C LEU A 32 17.37 2.71 2.01
N GLN A 33 18.23 3.54 1.44
CA GLN A 33 19.54 3.14 0.96
C GLN A 33 20.57 3.11 2.10
N PRO A 34 21.69 2.36 1.95
CA PRO A 34 22.74 2.28 2.98
C PRO A 34 23.40 3.63 3.31
N ASP A 35 23.36 4.59 2.38
CA ASP A 35 23.86 5.95 2.57
C ASP A 35 22.88 6.88 3.32
N GLY A 36 21.72 6.35 3.73
CA GLY A 36 20.66 7.08 4.41
C GLY A 36 19.71 7.84 3.48
N SER A 37 19.94 7.81 2.16
CA SER A 37 19.02 8.41 1.19
C SER A 37 17.76 7.55 1.00
N VAL A 38 16.67 8.18 0.61
CA VAL A 38 15.38 7.51 0.37
C VAL A 38 15.03 7.60 -1.11
N ARG A 39 14.60 6.48 -1.70
CA ARG A 39 14.19 6.40 -3.11
C ARG A 39 12.85 5.69 -3.25
N ASP A 40 11.92 6.34 -3.94
CA ASP A 40 10.68 5.69 -4.38
C ASP A 40 10.97 4.63 -5.44
N VAL A 41 10.56 3.40 -5.17
CA VAL A 41 10.64 2.28 -6.11
C VAL A 41 9.31 1.54 -6.19
N PRO A 42 8.93 0.97 -7.34
CA PRO A 42 7.77 0.10 -7.42
C PRO A 42 7.86 -1.06 -6.42
N LEU A 43 6.73 -1.47 -5.82
CA LEU A 43 6.68 -2.58 -4.86
C LEU A 43 7.39 -3.85 -5.38
N ARG A 44 7.25 -4.13 -6.68
CA ARG A 44 7.87 -5.28 -7.36
C ARG A 44 9.41 -5.27 -7.35
N GLN A 45 10.03 -4.12 -7.08
CA GLN A 45 11.48 -3.97 -6.99
C GLN A 45 12.01 -4.07 -5.56
N VAL A 46 11.12 -4.10 -4.56
CA VAL A 46 11.52 -4.32 -3.17
C VAL A 46 11.93 -5.78 -2.98
N GLN A 47 13.15 -5.98 -2.49
CA GLN A 47 13.72 -7.30 -2.24
C GLN A 47 13.77 -7.61 -0.74
N GLN A 48 13.86 -8.90 -0.41
CA GLN A 48 14.04 -9.34 0.97
C GLN A 48 15.30 -8.69 1.58
N LYS A 49 15.23 -8.40 2.89
CA LYS A 49 16.29 -7.74 3.68
C LYS A 49 16.56 -6.27 3.35
N GLN A 50 15.83 -5.68 2.40
CA GLN A 50 15.87 -4.24 2.20
C GLN A 50 15.05 -3.52 3.28
N GLN A 51 15.44 -2.28 3.57
CA GLN A 51 14.75 -1.42 4.53
C GLN A 51 13.83 -0.46 3.78
N VAL A 52 12.60 -0.34 4.25
CA VAL A 52 11.59 0.55 3.68
C VAL A 52 11.15 1.53 4.75
N MET A 53 11.14 2.81 4.41
CA MET A 53 10.59 3.86 5.25
C MET A 53 9.08 3.93 5.04
N VAL A 54 8.32 4.04 6.12
CA VAL A 54 6.86 4.23 6.06
C VAL A 54 6.54 5.50 6.81
N LYS A 55 5.93 6.48 6.13
CA LYS A 55 5.56 7.75 6.74
C LYS A 55 4.26 7.61 7.54
N PRO A 56 4.02 8.49 8.53
CA PRO A 56 2.76 8.47 9.28
C PRO A 56 1.54 8.55 8.34
N GLY A 57 0.58 7.65 8.55
CA GLY A 57 -0.64 7.57 7.76
C GLY A 57 -0.50 6.82 6.42
N GLU A 58 0.71 6.41 6.03
CA GLU A 58 0.89 5.51 4.88
C GLU A 58 0.48 4.08 5.22
N LYS A 59 -0.03 3.39 4.20
CA LYS A 59 -0.22 1.95 4.24
C LYS A 59 1.12 1.25 4.22
N ILE A 60 1.20 0.09 4.87
CA ILE A 60 2.42 -0.70 4.87
C ILE A 60 2.57 -1.35 3.48
N PRO A 61 3.67 -1.09 2.76
CA PRO A 61 3.79 -1.51 1.36
C PRO A 61 3.99 -3.02 1.21
N VAL A 62 4.64 -3.67 2.18
CA VAL A 62 4.99 -5.10 2.15
C VAL A 62 5.00 -5.68 3.56
N ASP A 63 4.81 -6.98 3.68
CA ASP A 63 5.03 -7.71 4.93
C ASP A 63 6.46 -7.54 5.42
N GLY A 64 6.64 -7.44 6.74
CA GLY A 64 7.97 -7.24 7.28
C GLY A 64 8.04 -7.19 8.79
N LYS A 65 9.15 -6.66 9.28
CA LYS A 65 9.45 -6.50 10.70
C LYS A 65 9.92 -5.08 10.95
N ILE A 66 9.38 -4.44 11.99
CA ILE A 66 9.81 -3.09 12.37
C ILE A 66 11.23 -3.16 12.92
N ILE A 67 12.12 -2.38 12.30
CA ILE A 67 13.52 -2.26 12.69
C ILE A 67 13.79 -1.05 13.59
N SER A 68 12.99 0.00 13.46
CA SER A 68 13.13 1.27 14.18
C SER A 68 11.82 2.04 14.14
N GLY A 69 11.63 2.91 15.14
CA GLY A 69 10.42 3.72 15.32
C GLY A 69 9.32 3.00 16.09
N GLU A 70 8.32 3.79 16.49
CA GLU A 70 7.10 3.33 17.14
C GLU A 70 5.91 3.88 16.37
N THR A 71 4.92 3.03 16.09
CA THR A 71 3.75 3.43 15.32
C THR A 71 2.52 2.62 15.71
N THR A 72 1.36 3.11 15.30
CA THR A 72 0.10 2.38 15.36
C THR A 72 -0.31 2.02 13.94
N VAL A 73 -0.46 0.73 13.67
CA VAL A 73 -0.80 0.21 12.34
C VAL A 73 -2.27 -0.18 12.31
N ASN A 74 -2.97 0.19 11.24
CA ASN A 74 -4.33 -0.25 10.99
C ASN A 74 -4.31 -1.60 10.27
N GLU A 75 -4.57 -2.69 11.01
CA GLU A 75 -4.63 -4.06 10.46
C GLU A 75 -6.09 -4.51 10.18
N SER A 76 -7.07 -3.59 10.18
CA SER A 76 -8.50 -3.92 10.04
C SER A 76 -8.85 -4.69 8.77
N MET A 77 -8.13 -4.46 7.67
CA MET A 77 -8.35 -5.18 6.41
C MET A 77 -8.01 -6.67 6.51
N VAL A 78 -7.20 -7.07 7.49
CA VAL A 78 -6.74 -8.46 7.66
C VAL A 78 -7.38 -9.09 8.90
N THR A 79 -7.44 -8.38 10.02
CA THR A 79 -7.94 -8.91 11.29
C THR A 79 -9.43 -8.63 11.52
N GLY A 80 -10.01 -7.66 10.80
CA GLY A 80 -11.38 -7.19 11.04
C GLY A 80 -11.51 -6.26 12.26
N GLU A 81 -10.43 -5.98 12.97
CA GLU A 81 -10.43 -5.14 14.17
C GLU A 81 -10.14 -3.68 13.79
N ALA A 82 -11.07 -2.77 14.10
CA ALA A 82 -10.94 -1.35 13.74
C ALA A 82 -9.90 -0.58 14.57
N LYS A 83 -9.47 -1.14 15.70
CA LYS A 83 -8.52 -0.47 16.60
C LYS A 83 -7.11 -0.65 16.05
N GLY A 84 -6.39 0.46 15.93
CA GLY A 84 -4.99 0.41 15.53
C GLY A 84 -4.16 -0.39 16.53
N VAL A 85 -3.26 -1.22 16.03
CA VAL A 85 -2.37 -2.06 16.84
C VAL A 85 -1.04 -1.32 17.00
N ALA A 86 -0.64 -1.05 18.24
CA ALA A 86 0.67 -0.48 18.52
C ALA A 86 1.76 -1.51 18.17
N LYS A 87 2.77 -1.07 17.42
CA LYS A 87 3.89 -1.90 17.00
C LYS A 87 5.20 -1.22 17.39
N THR A 88 6.07 -2.00 18.00
CA THR A 88 7.42 -1.61 18.44
C THR A 88 8.48 -2.33 17.60
N PRO A 89 9.76 -1.91 17.66
CA PRO A 89 10.84 -2.62 17.00
C PRO A 89 10.85 -4.09 17.41
N GLY A 90 10.91 -4.99 16.43
CA GLY A 90 10.76 -6.41 16.67
C GLY A 90 9.40 -6.99 16.25
N ALA A 91 8.35 -6.17 16.16
CA ALA A 91 7.02 -6.63 15.78
C ALA A 91 6.92 -6.89 14.27
N SER A 92 6.16 -7.92 13.90
CA SER A 92 5.77 -8.18 12.52
C SER A 92 4.60 -7.28 12.10
N VAL A 93 4.64 -6.89 10.83
CA VAL A 93 3.62 -6.08 10.17
C VAL A 93 3.22 -6.72 8.84
N ILE A 94 1.97 -6.50 8.45
CA ILE A 94 1.38 -7.03 7.23
C ILE A 94 1.18 -5.87 6.25
N GLY A 95 1.51 -6.11 4.98
CA GLY A 95 1.28 -5.16 3.89
C GLY A 95 -0.20 -5.08 3.50
N GLY A 96 -0.69 -3.88 3.23
CA GLY A 96 -2.09 -3.64 2.88
C GLY A 96 -2.56 -2.20 3.03
#